data_AF-A0A319DD33-F1
#
_entry.id   AF-A0A319DD33-F1
#
_cell.length_a   1.000
_cell.length_b   1.000
_cell.length_c   1.000
_cell.angle_alpha   90.00
_cell.angle_beta   90.00
_cell.angle_gamma   90.00
#
_symmetry.space_group_name_H-M   'P 1'
#
loop_
_entity.id
_entity.type
_entity.pdbx_description
1 polymer ?
#
loop_
_entity_poly.entity_id
_entity_poly.type
_entity_poly.pdbx_seq_one_letter_code
_entity_poly.pdbx_strand_id
1 'polypeptide(L)' 'AFCAGCLAYVRSVDAMFHQNGQVEANRQFFKYALDKACHGRLYLTGVCLRYRYSLLADPARHMGLLDSPFEACQAIQAC' A
#
# COMPACT_ATOMS: atom_id res chain seq x y z
N ALA A 1 1.81 12.65 11.42
CA ALA A 1 0.57 11.96 11.00
C ALA A 1 0.71 11.17 9.69
N PHE A 2 1.58 11.59 8.75
CA PHE A 2 1.71 10.98 7.42
C PHE A 2 2.37 9.58 7.44
N CYS A 3 3.44 9.40 8.20
CA CYS A 3 4.14 8.10 8.28
C CYS A 3 3.28 7.00 8.92
N ALA A 4 2.65 7.26 10.07
CA ALA A 4 1.77 6.28 10.72
C ALA A 4 0.56 5.88 9.85
N GLY A 5 -0.02 6.82 9.11
CA GLY A 5 -1.10 6.54 8.17
C GLY A 5 -0.65 5.62 7.02
N CYS A 6 0.53 5.89 6.45
CA CYS A 6 1.12 5.03 5.43
C CYS A 6 1.44 3.64 5.99
N LEU A 7 2.06 3.53 7.17
CA LEU A 7 2.40 2.24 7.79
C LEU A 7 1.15 1.37 7.99
N ALA A 8 0.07 1.96 8.50
CA ALA A 8 -1.20 1.26 8.67
C ALA A 8 -1.80 0.83 7.32
N TYR A 9 -1.67 1.66 6.29
CA TYR A 9 -2.15 1.39 4.95
C TYR A 9 -1.37 0.23 4.29
N VAL A 10 -0.03 0.27 4.30
CA VAL A 10 0.82 -0.79 3.74
C VAL A 10 0.60 -2.11 4.47
N ARG A 11 0.51 -2.12 5.81
CA ARG A 11 0.19 -3.33 6.58
C ARG A 11 -1.17 -3.94 6.21
N SER A 12 -2.17 -3.11 5.88
CA SER A 12 -3.46 -3.60 5.43
C SER A 12 -3.37 -4.26 4.05
N VAL A 13 -2.52 -3.74 3.17
CA VAL A 13 -2.28 -4.32 1.83
C VAL A 13 -1.52 -5.64 1.97
N ASP A 14 -0.45 -5.66 2.74
CA ASP A 14 0.36 -6.84 3.02
C ASP A 14 -0.48 -8.00 3.61
N ALA A 15 -1.34 -7.69 4.60
CA ALA A 15 -2.28 -8.67 5.15
C ALA A 15 -3.21 -9.29 4.08
N MET A 16 -3.60 -8.55 3.03
CA MET A 16 -4.40 -9.10 1.94
C MET A 16 -3.59 -10.04 1.05
N PHE A 17 -2.29 -9.80 0.84
CA PHE A 17 -1.41 -10.70 0.11
C PHE A 17 -1.21 -12.01 0.87
N HIS A 18 -0.93 -11.93 2.16
CA HIS A 18 -0.81 -13.09 3.04
C HIS A 18 -2.09 -13.94 3.07
N GLN A 19 -3.27 -13.31 3.02
CA GLN A 19 -4.56 -14.03 3.03
C GLN A 19 -4.92 -14.69 1.69
N ASN A 20 -4.46 -14.16 0.56
CA ASN A 20 -4.90 -14.64 -0.76
C ASN A 20 -3.96 -15.64 -1.43
N GLY A 21 -2.69 -15.75 -1.01
CA GLY A 21 -1.74 -16.76 -1.52
C GLY A 21 -1.43 -16.68 -3.02
N GLN A 22 -0.20 -16.99 -3.44
CA GLN A 22 0.21 -17.00 -4.86
C GLN A 22 0.01 -15.68 -5.65
N VAL A 23 -0.19 -14.55 -4.97
CA VAL A 23 -0.42 -13.22 -5.59
C VAL A 23 0.80 -12.29 -5.51
N GLU A 24 1.95 -12.76 -5.00
CA GLU A 24 3.14 -11.94 -4.69
C GLU A 24 3.66 -11.11 -5.88
N ALA A 25 3.51 -11.59 -7.11
CA ALA A 25 3.89 -10.86 -8.32
C ALA A 25 2.68 -10.30 -9.12
N ASN A 26 1.47 -10.40 -8.57
CA ASN A 26 0.25 -10.05 -9.29
C ASN A 26 -0.05 -8.55 -9.17
N ARG A 27 0.37 -7.79 -10.18
CA ARG A 27 0.13 -6.34 -10.28
C ARG A 27 -1.36 -5.95 -10.23
N GLN A 28 -2.25 -6.77 -10.80
CA GLN A 28 -3.69 -6.48 -10.75
C GLN A 28 -4.22 -6.62 -9.34
N PHE A 29 -3.78 -7.66 -8.62
CA PHE A 29 -4.11 -7.87 -7.22
C PHE A 29 -3.55 -6.75 -6.34
N PHE A 30 -2.32 -6.29 -6.60
CA PHE A 30 -1.75 -5.15 -5.88
C PHE A 30 -2.61 -3.88 -6.01
N LYS A 31 -3.02 -3.55 -7.23
CA LYS A 31 -3.94 -2.41 -7.47
C LYS A 31 -5.25 -2.59 -6.70
N TYR A 32 -5.86 -3.77 -6.78
CA TYR A 32 -7.08 -4.09 -6.04
C TYR A 32 -6.90 -3.93 -4.53
N ALA A 33 -5.79 -4.42 -3.97
CA ALA A 33 -5.51 -4.34 -2.54
C ALA A 33 -5.35 -2.89 -2.07
N LEU A 34 -4.65 -2.05 -2.87
CA LEU A 34 -4.56 -0.61 -2.62
C LEU A 34 -5.94 0.07 -2.66
N ASP A 35 -6.72 -0.19 -3.71
CA ASP A 35 -8.08 0.36 -3.85
C ASP A 35 -8.96 -0.01 -2.63
N LYS A 36 -8.90 -1.27 -2.20
CA LYS A 36 -9.70 -1.79 -1.07
C LYS A 36 -9.24 -1.26 0.28
N ALA A 37 -7.93 -1.22 0.54
CA ALA A 37 -7.37 -0.66 1.77
C ALA A 37 -7.69 0.83 1.93
N CYS A 38 -7.93 1.52 0.81
CA CYS A 38 -8.34 2.91 0.81
C CYS A 38 -9.81 3.11 1.22
N HIS A 39 -10.65 2.14 0.91
CA HIS A 39 -12.10 2.22 1.11
C HIS A 39 -12.44 2.21 2.61
N GLY A 40 -13.06 3.28 3.11
CA GLY A 40 -13.63 3.36 4.46
C GLY A 40 -12.74 3.87 5.61
N ARG A 41 -11.40 4.03 5.44
CA ARG A 41 -10.51 4.45 6.55
C ARG A 41 -9.73 5.75 6.35
N LEU A 42 -9.43 6.14 5.10
CA LEU A 42 -8.58 7.32 4.80
C LEU A 42 -9.22 8.27 3.76
N TYR A 43 -10.51 8.07 3.48
CA TYR A 43 -11.23 8.78 2.41
C TYR A 43 -11.55 10.25 2.74
N LEU A 44 -11.62 10.61 4.03
CA LEU A 44 -12.07 11.95 4.43
C LEU A 44 -11.03 13.06 4.24
N THR A 45 -9.76 12.71 4.00
CA THR A 45 -8.67 13.70 3.90
C THR A 45 -7.87 13.64 2.60
N GLY A 46 -8.20 12.74 1.67
CA GLY A 46 -7.50 12.57 0.38
C GLY A 46 -6.07 12.00 0.46
N VAL A 47 -5.54 11.84 1.68
CA VAL A 47 -4.18 11.34 1.94
C VAL A 47 -3.99 9.91 1.42
N CYS A 48 -5.02 9.09 1.48
CA CYS A 48 -4.99 7.74 0.92
C CYS A 48 -4.66 7.70 -0.58
N LEU A 49 -5.31 8.59 -1.34
CA LEU A 49 -5.16 8.64 -2.78
C LEU A 49 -3.71 8.93 -3.14
N ARG A 50 -3.04 9.79 -2.36
CA ARG A 50 -1.62 10.07 -2.53
C ARG A 50 -0.75 8.82 -2.34
N TYR A 51 -0.95 8.05 -1.26
CA TYR A 51 -0.21 6.79 -1.06
C TYR A 51 -0.45 5.80 -2.19
N ARG A 52 -1.72 5.63 -2.56
CA ARG A 52 -2.13 4.78 -3.68
C ARG A 52 -1.42 5.17 -4.97
N TYR A 53 -1.47 6.45 -5.36
CA TYR A 53 -0.82 6.92 -6.58
C TYR A 53 0.69 6.71 -6.54
N SER A 54 1.34 7.04 -5.41
CA SER A 54 2.78 6.85 -5.27
C SER A 54 3.19 5.38 -5.32
N LEU A 55 2.46 4.48 -4.65
CA LEU A 55 2.75 3.04 -4.67
C LEU A 55 2.47 2.41 -6.05
N LEU A 56 1.54 2.97 -6.82
CA LEU A 56 1.28 2.52 -8.20
C LEU A 56 2.25 3.10 -9.23
N ALA A 57 3.10 4.07 -8.86
CA ALA A 57 4.09 4.65 -9.78
C ALA A 57 5.15 3.62 -10.17
N ASP A 58 5.56 2.77 -9.22
CA ASP A 58 6.46 1.63 -9.45
C ASP A 58 5.97 0.36 -8.71
N PRO A 59 4.97 -0.33 -9.26
CA PRO A 59 4.33 -1.45 -8.57
C PRO A 59 5.27 -2.61 -8.29
N ALA A 60 6.21 -2.89 -9.19
CA ALA A 60 7.14 -4.01 -9.04
C ALA A 60 8.07 -3.78 -7.84
N ARG A 61 8.63 -2.57 -7.73
CA ARG A 61 9.44 -2.17 -6.58
C ARG A 61 8.65 -2.19 -5.29
N HIS A 62 7.46 -1.58 -5.27
CA HIS A 62 6.70 -1.39 -4.04
C HIS A 62 6.02 -2.66 -3.54
N MET A 63 5.64 -3.59 -4.43
CA MET A 63 5.19 -4.93 -4.04
C MET A 63 6.28 -5.69 -3.28
N GLY A 64 7.54 -5.58 -3.71
CA GLY A 64 8.69 -6.20 -3.05
C GLY A 64 9.07 -5.57 -1.70
N LEU A 65 8.39 -4.51 -1.26
CA LEU A 65 8.61 -3.85 0.02
C LEU A 65 7.42 -4.02 0.99
N LEU A 66 6.42 -4.82 0.64
CA LEU A 66 5.21 -4.99 1.45
C LEU A 66 5.50 -5.61 2.83
N ASP A 67 6.46 -6.52 2.88
CA ASP A 67 6.99 -7.15 4.09
C ASP A 67 7.78 -6.17 4.97
N SER A 68 8.18 -5.03 4.41
CA SER A 68 8.94 -3.95 5.04
C SER A 68 8.18 -2.62 4.99
N PRO A 69 7.07 -2.45 5.75
CA PRO A 69 6.18 -1.29 5.63
C PRO A 69 6.88 0.07 5.80
N PHE A 70 7.92 0.13 6.64
CA PHE A 70 8.69 1.37 6.82
C PHE A 70 9.44 1.77 5.55
N GLU A 71 10.10 0.81 4.89
CA GLU A 71 10.82 1.06 3.63
C GLU A 71 9.87 1.41 2.49
N ALA A 72 8.72 0.74 2.40
CA ALA A 72 7.68 1.07 1.43
C ALA A 72 7.20 2.53 1.60
N CYS A 73 6.97 2.96 2.84
CA CYS A 73 6.54 4.31 3.15
C CYS A 73 7.64 5.37 2.93
N GLN A 74 8.91 5.02 3.20
CA GLN A 74 10.04 5.89 2.90
C GLN A 74 10.24 6.07 1.39
N ALA A 75 10.06 5.00 0.61
CA ALA A 75 10.20 5.03 -0.85
C ALA A 75 9.20 5.96 -1.54
N ILE A 76 8.05 6.21 -0.91
CA ILE A 76 7.03 7.16 -1.39
C ILE A 76 7.06 8.51 -0.66
N GLN A 77 8.10 8.78 0.15
CA GLN A 77 8.25 10.00 0.96
C GLN A 77 7.06 10.24 1.91
N ALA A 78 6.46 9.15 2.41
CA ALA A 78 5.41 9.20 3.41
C ALA A 78 5.94 9.08 4.85
N CYS A 79 7.10 8.45 4.96
CA CYS A 79 8.11 8.60 6.00
C CYS A 79 9.37 9.16 5.30
#